data_AF-A0A349MAN0-F1
#
_entry.id   AF-A0A349MAN0-F1
#
_cell.length_a   1.000
_cell.length_b   1.000
_cell.length_c   1.000
_cell.angle_alpha   90.00
_cell.angle_beta   90.00
_cell.angle_gamma   90.00
#
_symmetry.space_group_name_H-M   'P 1'
#
loop_
_entity.id
_entity.type
_entity.pdbx_description
1 polymer ?
#
loop_
_entity_poly.entity_id
_entity_poly.type
_entity_poly.pdbx_seq_one_letter_code
_entity_poly.pdbx_strand_id
1 'polypeptide(L)'
;MLTIFFPFTSKTTTAVSLPGFVCLAGLSMVAFMTWAQKSETCNARPIQFKENIRPPDAWEATWEAAWPEASDALQVWRSEQFDDLTSMWCGWNLHASALMEMTHELELPPSAAYLAWWSTCADASRQSNQPFDLELAVSLLKKWQENPRPIAAMKQAYASSHSLQELNTWASLMRTGMRLMENLELPHIHVVRSGETVFGIARHFQVPPKCLARRNRVWDNIQPGDALIIPNVH
;
A
#
# COMPACT_ATOMS: atom_id res chain seq x y z
N MET A 1 3.19 6.05 40.18
CA MET A 1 2.95 7.38 40.76
C MET A 1 4.27 8.12 40.73
N LEU A 2 4.53 8.93 39.69
CA LEU A 2 5.57 9.96 39.70
C LEU A 2 5.20 10.97 38.59
N THR A 3 4.71 12.13 39.01
CA THR A 3 4.24 13.23 38.17
C THR A 3 5.33 14.27 38.14
N ILE A 4 5.85 14.61 36.96
CA ILE A 4 6.81 15.71 36.80
C ILE A 4 6.03 16.95 36.34
N PHE A 5 5.96 17.94 37.24
CA PHE A 5 5.44 19.29 37.01
C PHE A 5 6.53 20.17 36.39
N PHE A 6 6.17 20.99 35.40
CA PHE A 6 6.89 22.23 35.07
C PHE A 6 5.90 23.40 35.06
N PRO A 7 6.24 24.58 35.63
CA PRO A 7 5.28 25.63 35.89
C PRO A 7 5.10 26.59 34.71
N PHE A 8 3.83 26.92 34.49
CA PHE A 8 3.32 28.06 33.75
C PHE A 8 3.77 29.37 34.43
N THR A 9 4.31 30.33 33.68
CA THR A 9 4.41 31.72 34.15
C THR A 9 3.56 32.62 33.24
N SER A 10 2.31 32.88 33.68
CA SER A 10 1.48 33.95 33.15
C SER A 10 1.84 35.25 33.86
N LYS A 11 2.30 36.28 33.12
CA LYS A 11 2.31 37.64 33.65
C LYS A 11 1.02 38.35 33.23
N THR A 12 0.29 38.72 34.27
CA THR A 12 -0.92 39.53 34.34
C THR A 12 -0.65 41.02 34.07
N THR A 13 -1.56 41.61 33.30
CA THR A 13 -2.28 42.86 33.56
C THR A 13 -1.50 44.17 33.75
N THR A 14 -1.71 45.11 32.83
CA THR A 14 -2.06 46.50 33.19
C THR A 14 -2.98 47.09 32.13
N ALA A 15 -4.22 47.37 32.54
CA ALA A 15 -5.17 48.21 31.82
C ALA A 15 -4.96 49.66 32.27
N VAL A 16 -4.91 50.60 31.33
CA VAL A 16 -5.02 52.04 31.58
C VAL A 16 -6.03 52.62 30.59
N SER A 17 -6.98 53.36 31.13
CA SER A 17 -8.13 53.99 30.48
C SER A 17 -7.81 55.33 29.81
N LEU A 18 -8.39 55.52 28.60
CA LEU A 18 -8.93 56.71 27.88
C LEU A 18 -8.85 58.12 28.53
N PRO A 19 -8.83 59.24 27.75
CA PRO A 19 -9.79 59.57 26.66
C PRO A 19 -9.11 60.10 25.36
N GLY A 20 -9.64 59.92 24.16
CA GLY A 20 -10.87 60.49 23.62
C GLY A 20 -10.51 61.53 22.55
N PHE A 21 -10.63 61.20 21.27
CA PHE A 21 -10.72 62.18 20.18
C PHE A 21 -11.45 61.57 18.98
N VAL A 22 -12.52 62.27 18.58
CA VAL A 22 -13.34 62.01 17.40
C VAL A 22 -12.58 62.47 16.16
N CYS A 23 -12.51 61.64 15.11
CA CYS A 23 -12.36 62.11 13.73
C CYS A 23 -12.96 61.09 12.75
N LEU A 24 -14.01 61.53 12.06
CA LEU A 24 -14.64 60.87 10.91
C LEU A 24 -13.72 60.99 9.68
N ALA A 25 -13.38 59.87 9.05
CA ALA A 25 -13.15 59.79 7.59
C ALA A 25 -13.06 58.32 7.16
N GLY A 26 -13.79 57.98 6.10
CA GLY A 26 -14.02 56.60 5.67
C GLY A 26 -12.81 55.89 5.08
N LEU A 27 -12.90 54.57 5.06
CA LEU A 27 -12.30 53.69 4.08
C LEU A 27 -13.07 52.37 4.09
N SER A 28 -13.50 51.97 2.89
CA SER A 28 -14.22 50.73 2.60
C SER A 28 -13.41 49.52 3.11
N MET A 29 -13.85 48.90 4.20
CA MET A 29 -13.36 47.58 4.58
C MET A 29 -14.04 46.54 3.70
N VAL A 30 -13.37 46.23 2.59
CA VAL A 30 -13.55 44.94 1.92
C VAL A 30 -13.20 43.88 2.97
N ALA A 31 -14.24 43.25 3.53
CA ALA A 31 -14.08 42.07 4.36
C ALA A 31 -13.52 40.96 3.46
N PHE A 32 -12.19 40.89 3.37
CA PHE A 32 -11.51 39.67 2.96
C PHE A 32 -11.84 38.63 4.02
N MET A 33 -12.93 37.89 3.80
CA MET A 33 -13.11 36.58 4.38
C MET A 33 -11.96 35.73 3.85
N THR A 34 -10.86 35.73 4.60
CA THR A 34 -9.85 34.68 4.48
C THR A 34 -10.55 33.39 4.86
N TRP A 35 -11.03 32.67 3.85
CA TRP A 35 -11.36 31.28 3.97
C TRP A 35 -10.04 30.59 4.31
N ALA A 36 -9.73 30.50 5.60
CA ALA A 36 -8.66 29.69 6.11
C ALA A 36 -9.06 28.26 5.75
N GLN A 37 -8.59 27.81 4.59
CA GLN A 37 -8.74 26.46 4.10
C GLN A 37 -8.17 25.58 5.20
N LYS A 38 -9.06 24.98 5.99
CA LYS A 38 -8.74 24.06 7.06
C LYS A 38 -7.71 23.11 6.47
N SER A 39 -6.49 23.10 6.98
CA SER A 39 -5.46 22.24 6.42
C SER A 39 -5.96 20.80 6.61
N GLU A 40 -6.46 20.20 5.55
CA GLU A 40 -6.84 18.80 5.56
C GLU A 40 -5.54 18.03 5.77
N THR A 41 -5.33 17.61 7.01
CA THR A 41 -4.21 16.78 7.38
C THR A 41 -4.37 15.46 6.65
N CYS A 42 -3.55 15.19 5.63
CA CYS A 42 -3.55 13.88 4.97
C CYS A 42 -2.88 12.82 5.85
N ASN A 43 -3.44 12.61 7.03
CA ASN A 43 -3.10 11.49 7.90
C ASN A 43 -3.88 10.30 7.36
N ALA A 44 -3.18 9.38 6.72
CA ALA A 44 -3.79 8.13 6.32
C ALA A 44 -4.17 7.33 7.57
N ARG A 45 -5.34 6.69 7.55
CA ARG A 45 -5.68 5.70 8.57
C ARG A 45 -4.63 4.58 8.56
N PRO A 46 -4.26 4.04 9.74
CA PRO A 46 -3.48 2.82 9.80
C PRO A 46 -4.19 1.69 9.04
N ILE A 47 -3.42 0.88 8.32
CA ILE A 47 -3.92 -0.30 7.63
C ILE A 47 -4.40 -1.31 8.68
N GLN A 48 -5.61 -1.84 8.47
CA GLN A 48 -6.24 -2.81 9.36
C GLN A 48 -6.06 -4.23 8.83
N PHE A 49 -6.33 -5.22 9.68
CA PHE A 49 -6.50 -6.60 9.24
C PHE A 49 -7.93 -6.79 8.75
N LYS A 50 -8.11 -7.59 7.70
CA LYS A 50 -9.43 -8.01 7.25
C LYS A 50 -10.11 -8.82 8.33
N GLU A 51 -11.42 -8.63 8.47
CA GLU A 51 -12.24 -9.40 9.41
C GLU A 51 -12.34 -10.88 9.02
N ASN A 52 -12.35 -11.16 7.71
CA ASN A 52 -12.46 -12.52 7.19
C ASN A 52 -11.13 -12.97 6.57
N ILE A 53 -10.39 -13.81 7.30
CA ILE A 53 -9.12 -14.39 6.88
C ILE A 53 -9.35 -15.83 6.42
N ARG A 54 -8.94 -16.16 5.19
CA ARG A 54 -9.03 -17.51 4.64
C ARG A 54 -8.04 -18.45 5.36
N PRO A 55 -8.46 -19.69 5.71
CA PRO A 55 -7.53 -20.68 6.24
C PRO A 55 -6.46 -21.08 5.19
N PRO A 56 -5.29 -21.58 5.61
CA PRO A 56 -4.28 -22.12 4.70
C PRO A 56 -4.82 -23.21 3.78
N ASP A 57 -4.42 -23.14 2.52
CA ASP A 57 -4.67 -24.23 1.57
C ASP A 57 -3.59 -25.33 1.68
N ALA A 58 -3.78 -26.39 0.91
CA ALA A 58 -2.92 -27.57 0.95
C ALA A 58 -1.44 -27.27 0.59
N TRP A 59 -1.20 -26.32 -0.33
CA TRP A 59 0.15 -25.93 -0.69
C TRP A 59 0.81 -25.18 0.45
N GLU A 60 0.08 -24.24 1.06
CA GLU A 60 0.57 -23.48 2.21
C GLU A 60 0.91 -24.35 3.41
N ALA A 61 0.06 -25.33 3.74
CA ALA A 61 0.33 -26.28 4.81
C ALA A 61 1.60 -27.11 4.53
N THR A 62 1.80 -27.51 3.28
CA THR A 62 3.00 -28.23 2.85
C THR A 62 4.25 -27.35 2.95
N TRP A 63 4.14 -26.08 2.57
CA TRP A 63 5.23 -25.12 2.69
C TRP A 63 5.56 -24.79 4.14
N GLU A 64 4.57 -24.74 5.02
CA GLU A 64 4.76 -24.53 6.45
C GLU A 64 5.56 -25.66 7.09
N ALA A 65 5.25 -26.90 6.73
CA ALA A 65 6.02 -28.06 7.19
C ALA A 65 7.48 -28.04 6.69
N ALA A 66 7.73 -27.51 5.49
CA ALA A 66 9.07 -27.47 4.89
C ALA A 66 9.92 -26.25 5.29
N TRP A 67 9.28 -25.13 5.65
CA TRP A 67 9.93 -23.87 6.03
C TRP A 67 9.29 -23.27 7.30
N PRO A 68 9.49 -23.87 8.48
CA PRO A 68 8.80 -23.46 9.70
C PRO A 68 9.18 -22.04 10.19
N GLU A 69 10.37 -21.56 9.88
CA GLU A 69 10.92 -20.27 10.36
C GLU A 69 10.36 -19.01 9.66
N ALA A 70 9.17 -19.10 9.04
CA ALA A 70 8.55 -17.94 8.38
C ALA A 70 8.16 -16.81 9.36
N SER A 71 8.04 -17.13 10.66
CA SER A 71 7.77 -16.18 11.75
C SER A 71 8.74 -15.00 11.79
N ASP A 72 10.04 -15.22 11.56
CA ASP A 72 11.05 -14.16 11.66
C ASP A 72 10.95 -13.17 10.51
N ALA A 73 10.47 -13.62 9.34
CA ALA A 73 10.23 -12.75 8.19
C ALA A 73 9.13 -11.71 8.47
N LEU A 74 8.13 -12.02 9.32
CA LEU A 74 7.10 -11.05 9.72
C LEU A 74 7.67 -9.84 10.47
N GLN A 75 8.74 -10.02 11.25
CA GLN A 75 9.39 -8.91 11.94
C GLN A 75 10.12 -7.99 10.94
N VAL A 76 10.73 -8.57 9.90
CA VAL A 76 11.40 -7.82 8.82
C VAL A 76 10.42 -6.92 8.06
N TRP A 77 9.23 -7.44 7.71
CA TRP A 77 8.20 -6.63 7.05
C TRP A 77 7.68 -5.47 7.92
N ARG A 78 7.63 -5.68 9.24
CA ARG A 78 7.10 -4.70 10.20
C ARG A 78 8.07 -3.57 10.55
N SER A 79 9.38 -3.81 10.51
CA SER A 79 10.32 -2.81 11.02
C SER A 79 10.50 -1.64 10.06
N GLU A 80 10.64 -1.84 8.75
CA GLU A 80 11.00 -0.74 7.82
C GLU A 80 10.52 -0.90 6.35
N GLN A 81 9.71 -1.91 6.01
CA GLN A 81 9.40 -2.27 4.60
C GLN A 81 7.91 -2.18 4.24
N PHE A 82 7.12 -1.41 4.99
CA PHE A 82 5.68 -1.31 4.73
C PHE A 82 5.35 -0.61 3.40
N ASP A 83 6.19 0.35 2.99
CA ASP A 83 6.09 0.98 1.67
C ASP A 83 6.43 -0.02 0.56
N ASP A 84 7.37 -0.95 0.79
CA ASP A 84 7.69 -2.03 -0.14
C ASP A 84 6.50 -2.98 -0.30
N LEU A 85 5.89 -3.40 0.81
CA LEU A 85 4.66 -4.21 0.78
C LEU A 85 3.53 -3.52 0.01
N THR A 86 3.37 -2.20 0.19
CA THR A 86 2.37 -1.43 -0.56
C THR A 86 2.71 -1.39 -2.05
N SER A 87 3.99 -1.19 -2.40
CA SER A 87 4.48 -1.20 -3.78
C SER A 87 4.28 -2.56 -4.46
N MET A 88 4.61 -3.65 -3.76
CA MET A 88 4.32 -5.01 -4.19
C MET A 88 2.85 -5.20 -4.48
N TRP A 89 2.01 -4.77 -3.55
CA TRP A 89 0.58 -4.92 -3.70
C TRP A 89 0.03 -4.12 -4.87
N CYS A 90 0.55 -2.92 -5.16
CA CYS A 90 0.20 -2.18 -6.37
C CYS A 90 0.46 -3.03 -7.62
N GLY A 91 1.63 -3.65 -7.71
CA GLY A 91 2.00 -4.53 -8.82
C GLY A 91 1.14 -5.78 -8.90
N TRP A 92 0.81 -6.38 -7.76
CA TRP A 92 -0.10 -7.53 -7.69
C TRP A 92 -1.52 -7.16 -8.10
N ASN A 93 -2.06 -6.03 -7.61
CA ASN A 93 -3.45 -5.64 -7.77
C ASN A 93 -3.88 -5.53 -9.25
N LEU A 94 -2.97 -5.13 -10.13
CA LEU A 94 -3.21 -5.05 -11.58
C LEU A 94 -3.50 -6.41 -12.22
N HIS A 95 -2.96 -7.49 -11.65
CA HIS A 95 -2.99 -8.84 -12.23
C HIS A 95 -3.72 -9.85 -11.34
N ALA A 96 -4.04 -9.47 -10.10
CA ALA A 96 -4.60 -10.34 -9.08
C ALA A 96 -5.84 -11.09 -9.56
N SER A 97 -6.81 -10.38 -10.13
CA SER A 97 -8.07 -11.00 -10.59
C SER A 97 -7.83 -12.03 -11.68
N ALA A 98 -7.01 -11.69 -12.69
CA ALA A 98 -6.74 -12.57 -13.82
C ALA A 98 -5.96 -13.83 -13.39
N LEU A 99 -4.97 -13.67 -12.51
CA LEU A 99 -4.21 -14.81 -11.98
C LEU A 99 -5.07 -15.68 -11.07
N MET A 100 -5.93 -15.09 -10.25
CA MET A 100 -6.85 -15.85 -9.38
C MET A 100 -7.88 -16.64 -10.20
N GLU A 101 -8.47 -16.01 -11.21
CA GLU A 101 -9.40 -16.66 -12.13
C GLU A 101 -8.74 -17.83 -12.86
N MET A 102 -7.54 -17.63 -13.41
CA MET A 102 -6.80 -18.69 -14.07
C MET A 102 -6.41 -19.83 -13.12
N THR A 103 -6.00 -19.50 -11.90
CA THR A 103 -5.65 -20.51 -10.89
C THR A 103 -6.87 -21.35 -10.53
N HIS A 104 -8.04 -20.73 -10.43
CA HIS A 104 -9.32 -21.41 -10.26
C HIS A 104 -9.66 -22.31 -11.47
N GLU A 105 -9.51 -21.82 -12.71
CA GLU A 105 -9.72 -22.62 -13.93
C GLU A 105 -8.78 -23.84 -14.03
N LEU A 106 -7.56 -23.71 -13.54
CA LEU A 106 -6.55 -24.78 -13.50
C LEU A 106 -6.69 -25.71 -12.28
N GLU A 107 -7.73 -25.53 -11.46
CA GLU A 107 -7.96 -26.31 -10.23
C GLU A 107 -6.76 -26.27 -9.26
N LEU A 108 -5.99 -25.19 -9.30
CA LEU A 108 -4.88 -24.94 -8.39
C LEU A 108 -5.36 -24.14 -7.18
N PRO A 109 -4.69 -24.27 -6.01
CA PRO A 109 -5.06 -23.48 -4.85
C PRO A 109 -4.67 -22.00 -5.04
N PRO A 110 -5.35 -21.05 -4.37
CA PRO A 110 -5.07 -19.62 -4.49
C PRO A 110 -3.61 -19.22 -4.27
N SER A 111 -2.91 -19.93 -3.38
CA SER A 111 -1.47 -19.72 -3.13
C SER A 111 -0.59 -19.91 -4.37
N ALA A 112 -1.03 -20.69 -5.37
CA ALA A 112 -0.32 -20.84 -6.63
C ALA A 112 -0.30 -19.53 -7.44
N ALA A 113 -1.39 -18.75 -7.40
CA ALA A 113 -1.48 -17.45 -8.07
C ALA A 113 -0.42 -16.47 -7.50
N TYR A 114 -0.34 -16.41 -6.18
CA TYR A 114 0.65 -15.60 -5.47
C TYR A 114 2.07 -16.06 -5.76
N LEU A 115 2.34 -17.37 -5.75
CA LEU A 115 3.66 -17.91 -6.06
C LEU A 115 4.09 -17.57 -7.50
N ALA A 116 3.18 -17.72 -8.47
CA ALA A 116 3.45 -17.39 -9.87
C ALA A 116 3.79 -15.91 -10.02
N TRP A 117 2.99 -15.02 -9.44
CA TRP A 117 3.30 -13.59 -9.48
C TRP A 117 4.63 -13.26 -8.79
N TRP A 118 4.86 -13.78 -7.59
CA TRP A 118 6.09 -13.51 -6.83
C TRP A 118 7.34 -13.98 -7.57
N SER A 119 7.22 -15.05 -8.37
CA SER A 119 8.32 -15.56 -9.19
C SER A 119 8.67 -14.72 -10.41
N THR A 120 7.81 -13.76 -10.78
CA THR A 120 7.93 -12.96 -12.01
C THR A 120 8.02 -11.46 -11.74
N CYS A 121 7.69 -10.99 -10.53
CA CYS A 121 8.02 -9.63 -10.12
C CYS A 121 9.50 -9.58 -9.73
N ALA A 122 10.34 -8.93 -10.54
CA ALA A 122 11.75 -8.73 -10.20
C ALA A 122 11.86 -7.91 -8.91
N ASP A 123 12.28 -8.57 -7.84
CA ASP A 123 12.49 -8.01 -6.50
C ASP A 123 11.31 -7.18 -5.97
N ALA A 124 10.35 -7.89 -5.39
CA ALA A 124 9.35 -7.41 -4.44
C ALA A 124 9.79 -6.27 -3.48
N SER A 125 11.08 -6.14 -3.17
CA SER A 125 11.64 -5.12 -2.27
C SER A 125 12.44 -4.01 -2.97
N ARG A 126 12.44 -3.93 -4.31
CA ARG A 126 13.13 -2.87 -5.05
C ARG A 126 12.27 -2.23 -6.14
N GLN A 127 12.57 -0.96 -6.38
CA GLN A 127 12.14 -0.11 -7.48
C GLN A 127 12.68 -0.61 -8.84
N SER A 128 12.49 -1.90 -9.16
CA SER A 128 12.84 -2.47 -10.45
C SER A 128 11.81 -2.04 -11.49
N ASN A 129 12.27 -1.48 -12.61
CA ASN A 129 11.43 -1.17 -13.78
C ASN A 129 11.12 -2.41 -14.63
N GLN A 130 11.44 -3.63 -14.17
CA GLN A 130 11.12 -4.83 -14.92
C GLN A 130 9.60 -5.06 -14.87
N PRO A 131 8.94 -5.13 -16.03
CA PRO A 131 7.50 -5.35 -16.09
C PRO A 131 7.18 -6.76 -15.59
N PHE A 132 6.03 -6.91 -14.94
CA PHE A 132 5.47 -8.22 -14.61
C PHE A 132 5.31 -9.05 -15.89
N ASP A 133 5.89 -10.26 -15.88
CA ASP A 133 5.83 -11.21 -16.99
C ASP A 133 4.63 -12.15 -16.83
N LEU A 134 3.49 -11.73 -17.40
CA LEU A 134 2.26 -12.53 -17.38
C LEU A 134 2.44 -13.87 -18.10
N GLU A 135 3.17 -13.91 -19.23
CA GLU A 135 3.33 -15.15 -20.00
C GLU A 135 4.10 -16.19 -19.20
N LEU A 136 5.16 -15.79 -18.51
CA LEU A 136 5.91 -16.66 -17.61
C LEU A 136 5.05 -17.12 -16.43
N ALA A 137 4.28 -16.24 -15.81
CA ALA A 137 3.39 -16.60 -14.70
C ALA A 137 2.36 -17.64 -15.13
N VAL A 138 1.73 -17.45 -16.29
CA VAL A 138 0.76 -18.39 -16.89
C VAL A 138 1.43 -19.73 -17.23
N SER A 139 2.64 -19.70 -17.78
CA SER A 139 3.42 -20.90 -18.10
C SER A 139 3.73 -21.73 -16.85
N LEU A 140 4.12 -21.07 -15.76
CA LEU A 140 4.37 -21.73 -14.47
C LEU A 140 3.10 -22.37 -13.90
N LEU A 141 1.97 -21.67 -13.93
CA LEU A 141 0.69 -22.22 -13.45
C LEU A 141 0.29 -23.48 -14.23
N LYS A 142 0.35 -23.44 -15.57
CA LYS A 142 0.06 -24.62 -16.41
C LYS A 142 0.99 -25.79 -16.09
N LYS A 143 2.28 -25.51 -15.93
CA LYS A 143 3.26 -26.54 -15.54
C LYS A 143 2.97 -27.15 -14.16
N TRP A 144 2.51 -26.35 -13.20
CA TRP A 144 2.16 -26.88 -11.88
C TRP A 144 0.82 -27.61 -11.87
N GLN A 145 -0.10 -27.28 -12.77
CA GLN A 145 -1.35 -28.02 -12.96
C GLN A 145 -1.08 -29.46 -13.44
N GLU A 146 -0.10 -29.67 -14.32
CA GLU A 146 0.31 -31.01 -14.77
C GLU A 146 0.90 -31.88 -13.64
N ASN A 147 1.56 -31.26 -12.65
CA ASN A 147 2.18 -31.95 -11.52
C ASN A 147 2.21 -31.09 -10.25
N PRO A 148 1.09 -31.01 -9.50
CA PRO A 148 0.91 -30.05 -8.41
C PRO A 148 1.65 -30.48 -7.14
N ARG A 149 2.98 -30.36 -7.16
CA ARG A 149 3.85 -30.63 -6.01
C ARG A 149 4.30 -29.31 -5.38
N PRO A 150 3.75 -28.92 -4.21
CA PRO A 150 3.98 -27.59 -3.64
C PRO A 150 5.47 -27.25 -3.45
N ILE A 151 6.26 -28.20 -2.95
CA ILE A 151 7.70 -28.00 -2.74
C ILE A 151 8.46 -27.84 -4.06
N ALA A 152 8.07 -28.59 -5.10
CA ALA A 152 8.69 -28.47 -6.41
C ALA A 152 8.30 -27.15 -7.08
N ALA A 153 7.04 -26.72 -6.94
CA ALA A 153 6.55 -25.43 -7.43
C ALA A 153 7.34 -24.27 -6.80
N MET A 154 7.53 -24.27 -5.47
CA MET A 154 8.34 -23.26 -4.77
C MET A 154 9.77 -23.17 -5.33
N LYS A 155 10.43 -24.32 -5.53
CA LYS A 155 11.80 -24.36 -6.07
C LYS A 155 11.89 -23.85 -7.51
N GLN A 156 10.88 -24.18 -8.33
CA GLN A 156 10.80 -23.69 -9.71
C GLN A 156 10.56 -22.18 -9.76
N ALA A 157 9.63 -21.69 -8.96
CA ALA A 157 9.34 -20.26 -8.80
C ALA A 157 10.57 -19.49 -8.32
N TYR A 158 11.31 -20.02 -7.34
CA TYR A 158 12.58 -19.47 -6.89
C TYR A 158 13.60 -19.36 -8.03
N ALA A 159 13.78 -20.43 -8.82
CA ALA A 159 14.68 -20.42 -9.96
C ALA A 159 14.28 -19.40 -11.04
N SER A 160 12.98 -19.20 -11.27
CA SER A 160 12.45 -18.18 -12.20
C SER A 160 12.58 -16.75 -11.68
N SER A 161 12.61 -16.55 -10.36
CA SER A 161 12.66 -15.22 -9.75
C SER A 161 14.01 -14.51 -9.91
N HIS A 162 15.07 -15.26 -10.23
CA HIS A 162 16.46 -14.77 -10.24
C HIS A 162 16.84 -14.03 -8.93
N SER A 163 16.24 -14.43 -7.80
CA SER A 163 16.51 -13.81 -6.51
C SER A 163 17.96 -14.01 -6.10
N LEU A 164 18.54 -12.98 -5.48
CA LEU A 164 19.86 -13.04 -4.85
C LEU A 164 19.82 -13.64 -3.44
N GLN A 165 18.62 -13.82 -2.88
CA GLN A 165 18.43 -14.43 -1.57
C GLN A 165 18.51 -15.95 -1.67
N GLU A 166 18.97 -16.61 -0.62
CA GLU A 166 18.88 -18.07 -0.51
C GLU A 166 17.43 -18.56 -0.52
N LEU A 167 17.20 -19.79 -1.03
CA LEU A 167 15.85 -20.37 -1.18
C LEU A 167 15.01 -20.29 0.10
N ASN A 168 15.59 -20.60 1.26
CA ASN A 168 14.84 -20.59 2.53
C ASN A 168 14.37 -19.18 2.89
N THR A 169 15.26 -18.18 2.73
CA THR A 169 14.93 -16.77 2.96
C THR A 169 13.87 -16.29 1.98
N TRP A 170 14.03 -16.61 0.70
CA TRP A 170 13.06 -16.24 -0.34
C TRP A 170 11.68 -16.87 -0.10
N ALA A 171 11.63 -18.16 0.22
CA ALA A 171 10.39 -18.88 0.50
C ALA A 171 9.67 -18.30 1.74
N SER A 172 10.41 -17.98 2.81
CA SER A 172 9.85 -17.33 3.99
C SER A 172 9.28 -15.94 3.69
N LEU A 173 10.00 -15.13 2.89
CA LEU A 173 9.54 -13.81 2.46
C LEU A 173 8.27 -13.90 1.59
N MET A 174 8.26 -14.80 0.60
CA MET A 174 7.10 -15.02 -0.28
C MET A 174 5.85 -15.39 0.52
N ARG A 175 5.95 -16.40 1.38
CA ARG A 175 4.81 -16.87 2.20
C ARG A 175 4.29 -15.77 3.11
N THR A 176 5.20 -15.06 3.75
CA THR A 176 4.84 -13.97 4.66
C THR A 176 4.18 -12.82 3.89
N GLY A 177 4.77 -12.40 2.77
CA GLY A 177 4.22 -11.31 1.96
C GLY A 177 2.86 -11.66 1.37
N MET A 178 2.68 -12.88 0.85
CA MET A 178 1.37 -13.40 0.44
C MET A 178 0.33 -13.25 1.56
N ARG A 179 0.67 -13.68 2.78
CA ARG A 179 -0.25 -13.60 3.92
C ARG A 179 -0.52 -12.17 4.36
N LEU A 180 0.48 -11.29 4.32
CA LEU A 180 0.25 -9.87 4.59
C LEU A 180 -0.67 -9.25 3.54
N MET A 181 -0.46 -9.53 2.25
CA MET A 181 -1.32 -9.02 1.18
C MET A 181 -2.75 -9.57 1.24
N GLU A 182 -2.90 -10.84 1.63
CA GLU A 182 -4.22 -11.46 1.78
C GLU A 182 -4.95 -10.93 3.02
N ASN A 183 -4.25 -10.72 4.14
CA ASN A 183 -4.88 -10.47 5.43
C ASN A 183 -4.97 -8.98 5.80
N LEU A 184 -4.25 -8.09 5.12
CA LEU A 184 -4.34 -6.64 5.35
C LEU A 184 -5.39 -5.99 4.44
N GLU A 185 -6.07 -4.98 4.96
CA GLU A 185 -6.89 -4.03 4.20
C GLU A 185 -5.97 -3.00 3.52
N LEU A 186 -5.23 -3.47 2.53
CA LEU A 186 -4.36 -2.62 1.72
C LEU A 186 -5.18 -1.49 1.06
N PRO A 187 -4.56 -0.34 0.75
CA PRO A 187 -5.28 0.84 0.23
C PRO A 187 -6.01 0.50 -1.08
N HIS A 188 -6.72 1.43 -1.72
CA HIS A 188 -7.32 1.15 -3.03
C HIS A 188 -6.37 1.60 -4.16
N ILE A 189 -6.25 0.85 -5.26
CA ILE A 189 -5.52 1.29 -6.47
C ILE A 189 -6.51 1.71 -7.54
N HIS A 190 -6.29 2.90 -8.08
CA HIS A 190 -6.92 3.39 -9.29
C HIS A 190 -5.92 3.39 -10.45
N VAL A 191 -6.28 2.78 -11.58
CA VAL A 191 -5.50 2.86 -12.82
C VAL A 191 -5.99 4.04 -13.65
N VAL A 192 -5.10 5.00 -13.91
CA VAL A 192 -5.41 6.24 -14.63
C VAL A 192 -5.89 5.91 -16.05
N ARG A 193 -7.02 6.52 -16.43
CA ARG A 193 -7.62 6.41 -17.76
C ARG A 193 -7.33 7.65 -18.59
N SER A 194 -7.48 7.52 -19.91
CA SER A 194 -7.31 8.65 -20.83
C SER A 194 -8.22 9.82 -20.45
N GLY A 195 -7.63 11.02 -20.33
CA GLY A 195 -8.33 12.26 -19.98
C GLY A 195 -8.55 12.49 -18.48
N GLU A 196 -8.13 11.57 -17.61
CA GLU A 196 -8.20 11.79 -16.16
C GLU A 196 -7.11 12.75 -15.67
N THR A 197 -7.41 13.44 -14.57
CA THR A 197 -6.48 14.33 -13.86
C THR A 197 -6.46 13.95 -12.38
N VAL A 198 -5.40 14.29 -11.66
CA VAL A 198 -5.35 14.09 -10.19
C VAL A 198 -6.55 14.73 -9.51
N PHE A 199 -6.99 15.91 -9.96
CA PHE A 199 -8.16 16.58 -9.41
C PHE A 199 -9.46 15.80 -9.67
N GLY A 200 -9.66 15.30 -10.90
CA GLY A 200 -10.83 14.51 -11.26
C GLY A 200 -10.91 13.20 -10.47
N ILE A 201 -9.79 12.48 -10.36
CA ILE A 201 -9.68 11.23 -9.60
C ILE A 201 -9.92 11.49 -8.11
N ALA A 202 -9.26 12.49 -7.54
CA ALA A 202 -9.43 12.87 -6.13
C ALA A 202 -10.89 13.18 -5.80
N ARG A 203 -11.58 13.93 -6.68
CA ARG A 203 -13.02 14.22 -6.54
C ARG A 203 -13.87 12.96 -6.60
N HIS A 204 -13.57 12.01 -7.49
CA HIS A 204 -14.30 10.75 -7.62
C HIS A 204 -14.23 9.93 -6.32
N PHE A 205 -13.04 9.82 -5.74
CA PHE A 205 -12.80 9.09 -4.49
C PHE A 205 -13.02 9.91 -3.23
N GLN A 206 -13.48 11.17 -3.35
CA GLN A 206 -13.74 12.09 -2.25
C GLN A 206 -12.51 12.40 -1.37
N VAL A 207 -11.30 12.19 -1.89
CA VAL A 207 -10.05 12.50 -1.20
C VAL A 207 -9.54 13.89 -1.57
N PRO A 208 -8.83 14.62 -0.69
CA PRO A 208 -8.27 15.91 -1.06
C PRO A 208 -7.19 15.74 -2.14
N PRO A 209 -7.19 16.55 -3.23
CA PRO A 209 -6.22 16.42 -4.32
C PRO A 209 -4.76 16.46 -3.87
N LYS A 210 -4.45 17.32 -2.90
CA LYS A 210 -3.12 17.42 -2.29
C LYS A 210 -2.67 16.14 -1.60
N CYS A 211 -3.60 15.39 -1.03
CA CYS A 211 -3.34 14.12 -0.35
C CYS A 211 -3.06 13.01 -1.36
N LEU A 212 -3.87 12.94 -2.42
CA LEU A 212 -3.66 11.99 -3.53
C LEU A 212 -2.31 12.24 -4.21
N ALA A 213 -2.03 13.49 -4.57
CA ALA A 213 -0.77 13.94 -5.17
C ALA A 213 0.44 13.57 -4.31
N ARG A 214 0.38 13.93 -3.02
CA ARG A 214 1.48 13.65 -2.07
C ARG A 214 1.74 12.16 -1.89
N ARG A 215 0.68 11.34 -1.78
CA ARG A 215 0.83 9.89 -1.58
C ARG A 215 1.50 9.23 -2.78
N ASN A 216 1.17 9.68 -3.99
CA ASN A 216 1.67 9.09 -5.22
C ASN A 216 2.89 9.81 -5.81
N ARG A 217 3.34 10.92 -5.20
CA ARG A 217 4.43 11.78 -5.69
C ARG A 217 4.19 12.27 -7.13
N VAL A 218 2.94 12.55 -7.48
CA VAL A 218 2.51 13.04 -8.80
C VAL A 218 1.68 14.31 -8.65
N TRP A 219 1.65 15.12 -9.70
CA TRP A 219 0.71 16.24 -9.85
C TRP A 219 0.12 16.20 -11.26
N ASP A 220 0.54 17.07 -12.17
CA ASP A 220 -0.05 17.17 -13.51
C ASP A 220 0.60 16.22 -14.53
N ASN A 221 1.48 15.33 -14.07
CA ASN A 221 2.30 14.45 -14.91
C ASN A 221 1.78 13.00 -15.01
N ILE A 222 0.56 12.72 -14.56
CA ILE A 222 -0.02 11.38 -14.65
C ILE A 222 -0.28 10.98 -16.11
N GLN A 223 -0.03 9.72 -16.44
CA GLN A 223 -0.26 9.13 -17.74
C GLN A 223 -1.34 8.03 -17.66
N PRO A 224 -2.10 7.80 -18.74
CA PRO A 224 -2.96 6.63 -18.82
C PRO A 224 -2.16 5.35 -18.57
N GLY A 225 -2.65 4.50 -17.66
CA GLY A 225 -1.97 3.29 -17.20
C GLY A 225 -1.26 3.43 -15.86
N ASP A 226 -1.05 4.65 -15.35
CA ASP A 226 -0.44 4.85 -14.04
C ASP A 226 -1.31 4.25 -12.93
N ALA A 227 -0.70 3.50 -12.00
CA ALA A 227 -1.37 2.97 -10.83
C ALA A 227 -1.23 3.95 -9.65
N LEU A 228 -2.34 4.51 -9.18
CA LEU A 228 -2.39 5.46 -8.07
C LEU A 228 -2.99 4.83 -6.81
N ILE A 229 -2.26 4.93 -5.70
CA ILE A 229 -2.73 4.59 -4.36
C ILE A 229 -3.71 5.66 -3.89
N ILE A 230 -4.97 5.30 -3.71
CA ILE A 230 -6.01 6.15 -3.15
C ILE A 230 -5.85 6.19 -1.62
N PRO A 231 -5.57 7.36 -1.02
CA PRO A 231 -5.41 7.48 0.42
C PRO A 231 -6.71 7.23 1.18
N ASN A 232 -6.65 6.45 2.26
CA ASN A 232 -7.77 6.35 3.20
C ASN A 232 -7.64 7.47 4.25
N VAL A 233 -8.25 8.63 3.98
CA VAL A 233 -8.17 9.85 4.82
C VAL A 233 -9.49 10.21 5.51
N HIS A 234 -10.52 9.39 5.36
CA HIS A 234 -11.82 9.61 5.99
C HIS A 234 -11.85 9.12 7.43
#